data_AF-A0A7W0NAC8-F1
#
_entry.id   AF-A0A7W0NAC8-F1
#
_cell.length_a   1.000
_cell.length_b   1.000
_cell.length_c   1.000
_cell.angle_alpha   90.00
_cell.angle_beta   90.00
_cell.angle_gamma   90.00
#
_symmetry.space_group_name_H-M   'P 1'
#
loop_
_entity.id
_entity.type
_entity.pdbx_description
1 polymer ?
#
loop_
_entity_poly.entity_id
_entity_poly.type
_entity_poly.pdbx_seq_one_letter_code
_entity_poly.pdbx_strand_id
1 'polypeptide(L)'
;GGKYTDDTANYRVWHNTDATIGQPGKYLIDTQGKPVYFVDPTINGVLTKDDEGNDLERFEAPKATLMSYIIKGILNQELPWGLVLIGAMIAIMLELTGAPALAFAVGLYLPLSTSAPIFVGGLVRYAVDIYLKRKLAHKDLTEEQIVAETDKSNGVLMASGYIAGGAIAGILIALFSLDNGYLKYLKDFKESFAKWAETNNPFFAGANSDWLGMIPFWILALVLYCVGRELLLSGKRTD
;
A
#
# COMPACT_ATOMS: atom_id res chain seq x y z
N GLY A 1 17.47 11.32 -21.16
CA GLY A 1 18.94 11.30 -21.25
C GLY A 1 19.38 9.88 -21.03
N GLY A 2 20.13 9.31 -21.96
CA GLY A 2 20.65 7.96 -21.89
C GLY A 2 21.76 7.81 -22.92
N LYS A 3 22.68 6.87 -22.69
CA LYS A 3 23.87 6.62 -23.52
C LYS A 3 23.62 6.49 -25.03
N TYR A 4 22.40 6.15 -25.41
CA TYR A 4 21.99 5.87 -26.79
C TYR A 4 21.02 6.92 -27.37
N THR A 5 20.93 8.13 -26.80
CA THR A 5 20.04 9.19 -27.31
C THR A 5 20.41 9.71 -28.69
N ASP A 6 21.68 9.56 -29.08
CA ASP A 6 22.21 10.08 -30.35
C ASP A 6 22.31 9.00 -31.45
N ASP A 7 21.87 7.78 -31.15
CA ASP A 7 21.84 6.68 -32.12
C ASP A 7 20.66 6.85 -33.10
N THR A 8 20.99 6.94 -34.38
CA THR A 8 20.04 7.15 -35.50
C THR A 8 19.89 5.93 -36.39
N ALA A 9 20.49 4.79 -36.03
CA ALA A 9 20.38 3.57 -36.82
C ALA A 9 18.97 2.96 -36.78
N ASN A 10 18.59 2.28 -37.87
CA ASN A 10 17.32 1.59 -37.97
C ASN A 10 17.42 0.17 -37.40
N TYR A 11 16.57 -0.14 -36.43
CA TYR A 11 16.51 -1.45 -35.78
C TYR A 11 15.21 -2.17 -36.12
N ARG A 12 15.27 -3.50 -36.20
CA ARG A 12 14.08 -4.34 -36.23
C ARG A 12 13.80 -4.89 -34.83
N VAL A 13 12.53 -5.14 -34.54
CA VAL A 13 12.12 -5.71 -33.25
C VAL A 13 12.12 -7.23 -33.37
N TRP A 14 12.83 -7.89 -32.46
CA TRP A 14 12.76 -9.33 -32.28
C TRP A 14 12.31 -9.66 -30.85
N HIS A 15 11.45 -10.67 -30.71
CA HIS A 15 11.00 -11.16 -29.41
C HIS A 15 11.62 -12.53 -29.17
N ASN A 16 12.54 -12.60 -28.20
CA ASN A 16 13.09 -13.87 -27.78
C ASN A 16 12.13 -14.55 -26.80
N THR A 17 11.61 -15.71 -27.19
CA THR A 17 10.76 -16.56 -26.36
C THR A 17 11.52 -17.74 -25.74
N ASP A 18 12.77 -17.97 -26.14
CA ASP A 18 13.58 -19.11 -25.71
C ASP A 18 14.64 -18.67 -24.70
N ALA A 19 14.51 -19.17 -23.47
CA ALA A 19 15.40 -18.87 -22.35
C ALA A 19 16.81 -19.49 -22.52
N THR A 20 16.99 -20.44 -23.45
CA THR A 20 18.29 -21.07 -23.71
C THR A 20 19.22 -20.19 -24.56
N ILE A 21 18.65 -19.30 -25.38
CA ILE A 21 19.37 -18.43 -26.31
C ILE A 21 19.77 -17.11 -25.63
N GLY A 22 19.08 -16.74 -24.55
CA GLY A 22 19.33 -15.53 -23.77
C GLY A 22 18.12 -15.16 -22.93
N GLN A 23 18.17 -14.00 -22.26
CA GLN A 23 17.06 -13.55 -21.43
C GLN A 23 15.79 -13.35 -22.29
N PRO A 24 14.65 -13.97 -21.93
CA PRO A 24 13.42 -13.79 -22.68
C PRO A 24 12.98 -12.32 -22.63
N GLY A 25 12.60 -11.77 -23.79
CA GLY A 25 12.15 -10.39 -23.87
C GLY A 25 12.33 -9.78 -25.25
N LYS A 26 12.16 -8.46 -25.31
CA LYS A 26 12.18 -7.70 -26.56
C LYS A 26 13.59 -7.21 -26.82
N TYR A 27 14.12 -7.50 -28.00
CA TYR A 27 15.42 -7.04 -28.46
C TYR A 27 15.28 -6.17 -29.72
N LEU A 28 16.16 -5.19 -29.84
CA LEU A 28 16.40 -4.45 -31.07
C LEU A 28 17.58 -5.10 -31.79
N ILE A 29 17.32 -5.61 -32.98
CA ILE A 29 18.31 -6.27 -33.83
C ILE A 29 18.74 -5.32 -34.96
N ASP A 30 20.00 -5.39 -35.33
CA ASP A 30 20.53 -4.67 -36.49
C ASP A 30 20.03 -5.29 -37.82
N THR A 31 20.42 -4.68 -38.94
CA THR A 31 20.10 -5.16 -40.30
C THR A 31 20.78 -6.50 -40.65
N GLN A 32 21.77 -6.93 -39.88
CA GLN A 32 22.47 -8.21 -40.02
C GLN A 32 21.85 -9.32 -39.14
N GLY A 33 20.83 -8.99 -38.34
CA GLY A 33 20.13 -9.92 -37.47
C GLY A 33 20.79 -10.15 -36.11
N LYS A 34 21.78 -9.33 -35.73
CA LYS A 34 22.44 -9.41 -34.43
C LYS A 34 21.67 -8.59 -33.39
N PRO A 35 21.40 -9.12 -32.18
CA PRO A 35 20.80 -8.35 -31.09
C PRO A 35 21.80 -7.29 -30.58
N VAL A 36 21.37 -6.03 -30.59
CA VAL A 36 22.17 -4.87 -30.15
C VAL A 36 21.68 -4.34 -28.82
N TYR A 37 20.36 -4.19 -28.66
CA TYR A 37 19.77 -3.65 -27.43
C TYR A 37 18.70 -4.56 -26.86
N PHE A 38 18.68 -4.71 -25.54
CA PHE A 38 17.57 -5.30 -24.81
C PHE A 38 16.62 -4.20 -24.34
N VAL A 39 15.34 -4.31 -24.71
CA VAL A 39 14.32 -3.31 -24.36
C VAL A 39 13.65 -3.75 -23.07
N ASP A 40 14.11 -3.19 -21.95
CA ASP A 40 13.58 -3.48 -20.63
C ASP A 40 12.65 -2.35 -20.13
N PRO A 41 11.35 -2.62 -19.90
CA PRO A 41 10.39 -1.60 -19.50
C PRO A 41 10.71 -1.00 -18.12
N THR A 42 10.34 0.26 -17.91
CA THR A 42 10.49 0.95 -16.61
C THR A 42 9.60 0.34 -15.52
N ILE A 43 8.46 -0.25 -15.90
CA ILE A 43 7.55 -0.96 -15.00
C ILE A 43 7.81 -2.47 -15.12
N ASN A 44 8.11 -3.14 -14.00
CA ASN A 44 8.46 -4.57 -13.94
C ASN A 44 9.67 -4.97 -14.82
N GLY A 45 10.64 -4.07 -14.99
CA GLY A 45 11.89 -4.37 -15.70
C GLY A 45 12.80 -5.33 -14.93
N VAL A 46 13.61 -6.10 -15.66
CA VAL A 46 14.53 -7.12 -15.12
C VAL A 46 15.96 -6.60 -14.89
N LEU A 47 16.36 -5.51 -15.55
CA LEU A 47 17.68 -4.92 -15.38
C LEU A 47 17.66 -3.85 -14.28
N THR A 48 18.42 -4.10 -13.22
CA THR A 48 18.59 -3.18 -12.09
C THR A 48 19.69 -2.16 -12.30
N LYS A 49 20.60 -2.41 -13.25
CA LYS A 49 21.72 -1.53 -13.59
C LYS A 49 21.77 -1.29 -15.08
N ASP A 50 22.23 -0.11 -15.46
CA ASP A 50 22.55 0.20 -16.85
C ASP A 50 23.92 -0.36 -17.27
N ASP A 51 24.25 -0.23 -18.55
CA ASP A 51 25.53 -0.65 -19.12
C ASP A 51 26.74 0.15 -18.59
N GLU A 52 26.50 1.21 -17.81
CA GLU A 52 27.51 2.06 -17.17
C GLU A 52 27.65 1.76 -15.66
N GLY A 53 26.82 0.85 -15.13
CA GLY A 53 26.81 0.44 -13.73
C GLY A 53 25.98 1.35 -12.81
N ASN A 54 25.26 2.33 -13.33
CA ASN A 54 24.33 3.16 -12.55
C ASN A 54 23.05 2.37 -12.24
N ASP A 55 22.49 2.60 -11.05
CA ASP A 55 21.23 1.99 -10.64
C ASP A 55 20.05 2.60 -11.40
N LEU A 56 19.18 1.74 -11.95
CA LEU A 56 17.98 2.15 -12.66
C LEU A 56 16.78 2.20 -11.72
N GLU A 57 16.07 3.32 -11.71
CA GLU A 57 14.83 3.46 -10.96
C GLU A 57 13.70 2.70 -11.68
N ARG A 58 13.27 1.59 -11.08
CA ARG A 58 12.22 0.72 -11.61
C ARG A 58 10.96 0.81 -10.76
N PHE A 59 9.82 0.74 -11.42
CA PHE A 59 8.52 0.70 -10.75
C PHE A 59 7.98 -0.72 -10.77
N GLU A 60 7.81 -1.31 -9.61
CA GLU A 60 7.10 -2.60 -9.54
C GLU A 60 5.59 -2.35 -9.61
N ALA A 61 4.91 -3.19 -10.38
CA ALA A 61 3.45 -3.26 -10.41
C ALA A 61 3.00 -4.63 -9.89
N PRO A 62 3.01 -4.88 -8.56
CA PRO A 62 2.73 -6.19 -7.98
C PRO A 62 1.37 -6.76 -8.38
N LYS A 63 0.35 -5.89 -8.46
CA LYS A 63 -1.00 -6.26 -8.89
C LYS A 63 -1.03 -6.77 -10.34
N ALA A 64 -0.28 -6.12 -11.24
CA ALA A 64 -0.19 -6.55 -12.63
C ALA A 64 0.60 -7.86 -12.77
N THR A 65 1.69 -8.00 -12.01
CA THR A 65 2.51 -9.22 -11.97
C THR A 65 1.69 -10.43 -11.51
N LEU A 66 0.90 -10.30 -10.44
CA LEU A 66 0.02 -11.37 -9.96
C LEU A 66 -1.03 -11.77 -11.01
N MET A 67 -1.70 -10.80 -11.64
CA MET A 67 -2.66 -11.08 -12.72
C MET A 67 -2.00 -11.79 -13.91
N SER A 68 -0.76 -11.41 -14.24
CA SER A 68 0.01 -12.06 -15.31
C SER A 68 0.28 -13.54 -15.01
N TYR A 69 0.59 -13.89 -13.76
CA TYR A 69 0.79 -15.28 -13.34
C TYR A 69 -0.50 -16.09 -13.42
N ILE A 70 -1.63 -15.52 -13.01
CA ILE A 70 -2.94 -16.18 -13.12
C ILE A 70 -3.26 -16.47 -14.59
N ILE A 71 -3.12 -15.47 -15.47
CA ILE A 71 -3.43 -15.61 -16.90
C ILE A 71 -2.50 -16.65 -17.55
N LYS A 72 -1.19 -16.57 -17.30
CA LYS A 72 -0.22 -17.55 -17.83
C LYS A 72 -0.50 -18.95 -17.30
N GLY A 73 -0.82 -19.10 -16.02
CA GLY A 73 -1.18 -20.39 -15.42
C GLY A 73 -2.45 -20.99 -16.02
N ILE A 74 -3.45 -20.17 -16.35
CA ILE A 74 -4.67 -20.64 -17.04
C ILE A 74 -4.36 -21.01 -18.50
N LEU A 75 -3.64 -20.16 -19.23
CA LEU A 75 -3.35 -20.35 -20.65
C LEU A 75 -2.44 -21.57 -20.90
N ASN A 76 -1.45 -21.77 -20.04
CA ASN A 76 -0.52 -22.90 -20.14
C ASN A 76 -1.02 -24.16 -19.41
N GLN A 77 -2.18 -24.09 -18.74
CA GLN A 77 -2.73 -25.16 -17.87
C GLN A 77 -1.80 -25.61 -16.72
N GLU A 78 -0.80 -24.80 -16.37
CA GLU A 78 0.17 -25.06 -15.30
C GLU A 78 -0.24 -24.43 -13.95
N LEU A 79 -1.52 -24.07 -13.79
CA LEU A 79 -1.99 -23.51 -12.53
C LEU A 79 -1.88 -24.55 -11.41
N PRO A 80 -1.29 -24.23 -10.24
CA PRO A 80 -1.20 -25.16 -9.12
C PRO A 80 -2.57 -25.36 -8.46
N TRP A 81 -3.45 -26.15 -9.09
CA TRP A 81 -4.83 -26.39 -8.67
C TRP A 81 -4.95 -26.89 -7.23
N GLY A 82 -3.95 -27.62 -6.73
CA GLY A 82 -3.88 -28.01 -5.32
C GLY A 82 -3.90 -26.80 -4.37
N LEU A 83 -3.10 -25.77 -4.64
CA LEU A 83 -3.08 -24.54 -3.83
C LEU A 83 -4.39 -23.74 -3.96
N VAL A 84 -4.98 -23.71 -5.15
CA VAL A 84 -6.27 -23.04 -5.39
C VAL A 84 -7.40 -23.71 -4.61
N LEU A 85 -7.49 -25.04 -4.65
CA LEU A 85 -8.51 -25.80 -3.92
C LEU A 85 -8.34 -25.68 -2.40
N ILE A 86 -7.10 -25.66 -1.89
CA ILE A 86 -6.82 -25.39 -0.49
C ILE A 86 -7.34 -23.99 -0.10
N GLY A 87 -7.02 -22.97 -0.89
CA GLY A 87 -7.50 -21.60 -0.66
C GLY A 87 -9.03 -21.52 -0.67
N ALA A 88 -9.70 -22.18 -1.63
CA ALA A 88 -11.15 -22.25 -1.70
C ALA A 88 -11.75 -22.94 -0.47
N MET A 89 -11.11 -24.01 0.02
CA MET A 89 -11.59 -24.72 1.20
C MET A 89 -11.45 -23.91 2.48
N ILE A 90 -10.34 -23.18 2.64
CA ILE A 90 -10.14 -22.24 3.75
C ILE A 90 -11.19 -21.13 3.68
N ALA A 91 -11.44 -20.56 2.50
CA ALA A 91 -12.45 -19.52 2.33
C ALA A 91 -13.86 -20.01 2.72
N ILE A 92 -14.26 -21.21 2.28
CA ILE A 92 -15.53 -21.82 2.67
C ILE A 92 -15.60 -22.05 4.18
N MET A 93 -14.53 -22.57 4.78
CA MET A 93 -14.48 -22.81 6.22
C MET A 93 -14.64 -21.50 7.01
N LEU A 94 -13.98 -20.42 6.58
CA LEU A 94 -14.11 -19.10 7.21
C LEU A 94 -15.53 -18.54 7.07
N GLU A 95 -16.11 -18.62 5.89
CA GLU A 95 -17.47 -18.13 5.63
C GLU A 95 -18.51 -18.89 6.48
N LEU A 96 -18.31 -20.20 6.68
CA LEU A 96 -19.15 -21.03 7.57
C LEU A 96 -19.01 -20.65 9.05
N THR A 97 -17.84 -20.16 9.46
CA THR A 97 -17.63 -19.62 10.83
C THR A 97 -18.14 -18.19 11.01
N GLY A 98 -18.67 -17.56 9.96
CA GLY A 98 -19.09 -16.15 9.96
C GLY A 98 -17.91 -15.17 9.93
N ALA A 99 -16.70 -15.64 9.66
CA ALA A 99 -15.51 -14.79 9.48
C ALA A 99 -15.38 -14.42 8.00
N PRO A 100 -15.29 -13.13 7.64
CA PRO A 100 -15.20 -12.71 6.24
C PRO A 100 -13.88 -13.18 5.62
N ALA A 101 -13.95 -14.12 4.68
CA ALA A 101 -12.76 -14.71 4.05
C ALA A 101 -11.86 -13.67 3.35
N LEU A 102 -12.46 -12.60 2.82
CA LEU A 102 -11.74 -11.52 2.14
C LEU A 102 -10.81 -10.75 3.10
N ALA A 103 -11.29 -10.39 4.29
CA ALA A 103 -10.47 -9.67 5.27
C ALA A 103 -9.30 -10.53 5.76
N PHE A 104 -9.55 -11.83 5.96
CA PHE A 104 -8.52 -12.78 6.34
C PHE A 104 -7.44 -12.94 5.27
N ALA A 105 -7.82 -13.11 3.99
CA ALA A 105 -6.88 -13.25 2.89
C ALA A 105 -6.00 -12.01 2.70
N VAL A 106 -6.57 -10.81 2.83
CA VAL A 106 -5.81 -9.56 2.80
C VAL A 106 -4.85 -9.46 3.98
N GLY A 107 -5.26 -9.89 5.17
CA GLY A 107 -4.41 -9.91 6.36
C GLY A 107 -3.19 -10.81 6.22
N LEU A 108 -3.32 -11.98 5.59
CA LEU A 108 -2.20 -12.89 5.32
C LEU A 108 -1.17 -12.33 4.33
N TYR A 109 -1.59 -11.41 3.47
CA TYR A 109 -0.72 -10.79 2.48
C TYR A 109 0.15 -9.67 3.07
N LEU A 110 -0.23 -9.11 4.22
CA LEU A 110 0.42 -7.94 4.81
C LEU A 110 1.51 -8.32 5.84
N PRO A 111 2.68 -7.66 5.83
CA PRO A 111 3.68 -7.81 6.88
C PRO A 111 3.13 -7.57 8.28
N LEU A 112 3.65 -8.27 9.30
CA LEU A 112 3.20 -8.10 10.68
C LEU A 112 3.32 -6.64 11.17
N SER A 113 4.33 -5.91 10.69
CA SER A 113 4.55 -4.49 10.99
C SER A 113 3.44 -3.57 10.47
N THR A 114 2.80 -3.90 9.35
CA THR A 114 1.66 -3.13 8.81
C THR A 114 0.32 -3.65 9.33
N SER A 115 0.24 -4.93 9.68
CA SER A 115 -0.96 -5.53 10.28
C SER A 115 -1.19 -5.10 11.74
N ALA A 116 -0.13 -4.87 12.52
CA ALA A 116 -0.24 -4.41 13.91
C ALA A 116 -1.03 -3.09 14.10
N PRO A 117 -0.74 -1.99 13.37
CA PRO A 117 -1.54 -0.77 13.49
C PRO A 117 -2.99 -0.95 13.00
N ILE A 118 -3.22 -1.78 11.98
CA ILE A 118 -4.58 -2.12 11.51
C ILE A 118 -5.35 -2.82 12.63
N PHE A 119 -4.72 -3.78 13.31
CA PHE A 119 -5.30 -4.49 14.44
C PHE A 119 -5.66 -3.55 15.59
N VAL A 120 -4.77 -2.64 15.97
CA VAL A 120 -5.07 -1.63 17.01
C VAL A 120 -6.22 -0.72 16.60
N GLY A 121 -6.27 -0.28 15.34
CA GLY A 121 -7.41 0.47 14.81
C GLY A 121 -8.73 -0.32 14.91
N GLY A 122 -8.69 -1.62 14.62
CA GLY A 122 -9.82 -2.54 14.82
C GLY A 122 -10.26 -2.67 16.28
N LEU A 123 -9.31 -2.72 17.23
CA LEU A 123 -9.61 -2.71 18.67
C LEU A 123 -10.28 -1.40 19.11
N VAL A 124 -9.82 -0.26 18.59
CA VAL A 124 -10.45 1.05 18.86
C VAL A 124 -11.88 1.06 18.32
N ARG A 125 -12.11 0.60 17.08
CA ARG A 125 -13.44 0.46 16.49
C ARG A 125 -14.33 -0.44 17.35
N TYR A 126 -13.84 -1.61 17.74
CA TYR A 126 -14.58 -2.53 18.59
C TYR A 126 -14.97 -1.91 19.94
N ALA A 127 -14.06 -1.17 20.58
CA ALA A 127 -14.34 -0.47 21.84
C ALA A 127 -15.38 0.65 21.67
N VAL A 128 -15.36 1.37 20.56
CA VAL A 128 -16.36 2.39 20.20
C VAL A 128 -17.72 1.72 19.93
N ASP A 129 -17.74 0.60 19.22
CA ASP A 129 -18.97 -0.12 18.88
C ASP A 129 -19.67 -0.67 20.12
N ILE A 130 -18.92 -1.20 21.10
CA ILE A 130 -19.50 -1.62 22.40
C ILE A 130 -20.21 -0.43 23.08
N TYR A 131 -19.61 0.75 23.04
CA TYR A 131 -20.19 1.95 23.64
C TYR A 131 -21.44 2.41 22.88
N LEU A 132 -21.39 2.46 21.55
CA LEU A 132 -22.51 2.87 20.70
C LEU A 132 -23.68 1.90 20.78
N LYS A 133 -23.43 0.58 20.79
CA LYS A 133 -24.47 -0.44 20.99
C LYS A 133 -25.19 -0.26 22.33
N ARG A 134 -24.46 0.02 23.43
CA ARG A 134 -25.08 0.31 24.73
C ARG A 134 -25.94 1.57 24.72
N LYS A 135 -25.51 2.61 24.01
CA LYS A 135 -26.28 3.86 23.87
C LYS A 135 -27.55 3.65 23.05
N LEU A 136 -27.50 2.79 22.03
CA LEU A 136 -28.62 2.46 21.16
C LEU A 136 -29.56 1.39 21.73
N ALA A 137 -29.18 0.72 22.83
CA ALA A 137 -29.97 -0.35 23.46
C ALA A 137 -31.37 0.08 23.94
N HIS A 138 -31.61 1.39 24.09
CA HIS A 138 -32.92 1.93 24.44
C HIS A 138 -33.83 2.22 23.23
N LYS A 139 -33.33 2.04 22.00
CA LYS A 139 -34.13 2.14 20.78
C LYS A 139 -34.49 0.72 20.34
N ASP A 140 -35.76 0.46 20.04
CA ASP A 140 -36.24 -0.80 19.43
C ASP A 140 -35.75 -0.90 17.97
N LEU A 141 -34.44 -1.07 17.78
CA LEU A 141 -33.79 -1.20 16.49
C LEU A 141 -33.38 -2.66 16.27
N THR A 142 -33.43 -3.12 15.03
CA THR A 142 -32.86 -4.41 14.66
C THR A 142 -31.33 -4.36 14.69
N GLU A 143 -30.65 -5.51 14.81
CA GLU A 143 -29.18 -5.57 14.83
C GLU A 143 -28.56 -4.90 13.59
N GLU A 144 -29.18 -5.07 12.41
CA GLU A 144 -28.75 -4.43 11.17
C GLU A 144 -28.87 -2.90 11.23
N GLN A 145 -29.94 -2.38 11.85
CA GLN A 145 -30.13 -0.95 12.03
C GLN A 145 -29.12 -0.36 13.03
N ILE A 146 -28.77 -1.10 14.08
CA ILE A 146 -27.75 -0.70 15.06
C ILE A 146 -26.38 -0.61 14.39
N VAL A 147 -26.02 -1.56 13.53
CA VAL A 147 -24.77 -1.53 12.75
C VAL A 147 -24.76 -0.34 11.79
N ALA A 148 -25.83 -0.13 11.02
CA ALA A 148 -25.92 0.98 10.08
C ALA A 148 -25.84 2.36 10.78
N GLU A 149 -26.41 2.50 11.98
CA GLU A 149 -26.30 3.73 12.78
C GLU A 149 -24.88 3.92 13.33
N THR A 150 -24.24 2.82 13.74
CA THR A 150 -22.85 2.81 14.23
C THR A 150 -21.83 3.13 13.13
N ASP A 151 -22.12 2.76 11.88
CA ASP A 151 -21.34 3.12 10.70
C ASP A 151 -21.45 4.61 10.33
N LYS A 152 -22.54 5.27 10.71
CA LYS A 152 -22.71 6.74 10.56
C LYS A 152 -22.04 7.55 11.67
N SER A 153 -21.33 6.91 12.60
CA SER A 153 -20.71 7.60 13.72
C SER A 153 -19.65 8.62 13.29
N ASN A 154 -19.49 9.68 14.09
CA ASN A 154 -18.51 10.73 13.84
C ASN A 154 -17.06 10.20 13.78
N GLY A 155 -16.78 9.10 14.49
CA GLY A 155 -15.48 8.42 14.44
C GLY A 155 -15.19 7.81 13.06
N VAL A 156 -16.18 7.17 12.43
CA VAL A 156 -16.05 6.60 11.07
C VAL A 156 -15.88 7.71 10.03
N LEU A 157 -16.63 8.81 10.16
CA LEU A 157 -16.53 9.97 9.26
C LEU A 157 -15.15 10.64 9.35
N MET A 158 -14.61 10.78 10.56
CA MET A 158 -13.26 11.34 10.77
C MET A 158 -12.18 10.42 10.21
N ALA A 159 -12.29 9.11 10.43
CA ALA A 159 -11.35 8.12 9.91
C ALA A 159 -11.32 8.10 8.37
N SER A 160 -12.48 8.13 7.71
CA SER A 160 -12.55 8.21 6.24
C SER A 160 -12.00 9.54 5.72
N GLY A 161 -12.23 10.65 6.45
CA GLY A 161 -11.60 11.94 6.19
C GLY A 161 -10.06 11.89 6.26
N TYR A 162 -9.49 11.19 7.23
CA TYR A 162 -8.04 11.00 7.32
C TYR A 162 -7.48 10.15 6.18
N ILE A 163 -8.17 9.10 5.77
CA ILE A 163 -7.78 8.28 4.62
C ILE A 163 -7.77 9.13 3.34
N ALA A 164 -8.85 9.88 3.08
CA ALA A 164 -8.97 10.74 1.92
C ALA A 164 -7.92 11.88 1.93
N GLY A 165 -7.74 12.54 3.08
CA GLY A 165 -6.75 13.60 3.26
C GLY A 165 -5.32 13.10 3.03
N GLY A 166 -4.99 11.92 3.54
CA GLY A 166 -3.69 11.27 3.31
C GLY A 166 -3.43 10.96 1.83
N ALA A 167 -4.44 10.46 1.11
CA ALA A 167 -4.34 10.20 -0.32
C ALA A 167 -4.11 11.48 -1.13
N ILE A 168 -4.88 12.54 -0.86
CA ILE A 168 -4.74 13.84 -1.52
C ILE A 168 -3.36 14.46 -1.22
N ALA A 169 -2.91 14.42 0.04
CA ALA A 169 -1.58 14.89 0.41
C ALA A 169 -0.46 14.13 -0.32
N GLY A 170 -0.59 12.80 -0.45
CA GLY A 170 0.35 11.98 -1.21
C GLY A 170 0.43 12.37 -2.69
N ILE A 171 -0.71 12.62 -3.33
CA ILE A 171 -0.76 13.10 -4.72
C ILE A 171 -0.11 14.47 -4.85
N LEU A 172 -0.40 15.40 -3.94
CA LEU A 172 0.21 16.74 -3.95
C LEU A 172 1.73 16.67 -3.80
N ILE A 173 2.23 15.83 -2.88
CA ILE A 173 3.67 15.61 -2.69
C ILE A 173 4.30 15.04 -3.97
N ALA A 174 3.66 14.06 -4.62
CA ALA A 174 4.15 13.49 -5.87
C ALA A 174 4.20 14.52 -7.01
N LEU A 175 3.18 15.36 -7.14
CA LEU A 175 3.14 16.43 -8.15
C LEU A 175 4.23 17.47 -7.93
N PHE A 176 4.39 17.95 -6.69
CA PHE A 176 5.43 18.94 -6.39
C PHE A 176 6.83 18.34 -6.43
N SER A 177 6.99 17.04 -6.23
CA SER A 177 8.28 16.35 -6.37
C SER A 177 8.83 16.36 -7.80
N LEU A 178 8.02 16.66 -8.81
CA LEU A 178 8.49 16.83 -10.19
C LEU A 178 9.32 18.10 -10.39
N ASP A 179 9.22 19.07 -9.47
CA ASP A 179 10.08 20.26 -9.46
C ASP A 179 11.31 20.01 -8.57
N ASN A 180 12.50 20.04 -9.18
CA ASN A 180 13.79 19.86 -8.50
C ASN A 180 13.98 20.83 -7.31
N GLY A 181 13.35 22.01 -7.35
CA GLY A 181 13.42 23.00 -6.27
C GLY A 181 12.65 22.57 -5.01
N TYR A 182 11.46 21.99 -5.17
CA TYR A 182 10.63 21.54 -4.05
C TYR A 182 11.23 20.32 -3.34
N LEU A 183 11.78 19.37 -4.09
CA LEU A 183 12.49 18.22 -3.53
C LEU A 183 13.66 18.65 -2.64
N LYS A 184 14.42 19.67 -3.08
CA LYS A 184 15.54 20.21 -2.29
C LYS A 184 15.04 20.88 -1.00
N TYR A 185 14.02 21.73 -1.08
CA TYR A 185 13.43 22.36 0.11
C TYR A 185 12.90 21.34 1.12
N LEU A 186 12.22 20.29 0.65
CA LEU A 186 11.72 19.21 1.50
C LEU A 186 12.84 18.40 2.15
N LYS A 187 13.92 18.13 1.42
CA LYS A 187 15.10 17.47 1.97
C LYS A 187 15.78 18.35 3.01
N ASP A 188 16.04 19.62 2.70
CA ASP A 188 16.69 20.57 3.60
C ASP A 188 15.86 20.78 4.89
N PHE A 189 14.53 20.87 4.76
CA PHE A 189 13.61 20.94 5.90
C PHE A 189 13.63 19.65 6.73
N LYS A 190 13.55 18.48 6.09
CA LYS A 190 13.62 17.17 6.78
C LYS A 190 14.94 17.01 7.52
N GLU A 191 16.07 17.33 6.90
CA GLU A 191 17.39 17.24 7.51
C GLU A 191 17.58 18.23 8.67
N SER A 192 17.09 19.46 8.53
CA SER A 192 17.14 20.47 9.59
C SER A 192 16.29 20.06 10.79
N PHE A 193 15.10 19.51 10.55
CA PHE A 193 14.24 18.99 11.60
C PHE A 193 14.86 17.76 12.28
N ALA A 194 15.43 16.83 11.51
CA ALA A 194 16.10 15.65 12.04
C ALA A 194 17.27 16.04 12.96
N LYS A 195 18.14 16.96 12.53
CA LYS A 195 19.25 17.45 13.37
C LYS A 195 18.78 18.12 14.66
N TRP A 196 17.73 18.94 14.58
CA TRP A 196 17.13 19.55 15.77
C TRP A 196 16.59 18.49 16.73
N ALA A 197 15.91 17.48 16.20
CA ALA A 197 15.30 16.41 16.98
C ALA A 197 16.36 15.48 17.61
N GLU A 198 17.42 15.13 16.90
CA GLU A 198 18.56 14.37 17.44
C GLU A 198 19.28 15.10 18.58
N THR A 199 19.40 16.44 18.48
CA THR A 199 20.10 17.24 19.49
C THR A 199 19.28 17.43 20.77
N ASN A 200 17.95 17.56 20.64
CA ASN A 200 17.08 17.93 21.76
C ASN A 200 16.31 16.75 22.37
N ASN A 201 16.28 15.59 21.71
CA ASN A 201 15.47 14.47 22.17
C ASN A 201 16.29 13.16 22.24
N PRO A 202 16.62 12.67 23.45
CA PRO A 202 17.35 11.42 23.65
C PRO A 202 16.56 10.16 23.24
N PHE A 203 15.29 10.31 22.87
CA PHE A 203 14.46 9.25 22.31
C PHE A 203 14.30 9.33 20.79
N PHE A 204 14.99 10.24 20.10
CA PHE A 204 14.89 10.37 18.64
C PHE A 204 15.84 9.42 17.89
N ALA A 205 17.03 9.15 18.47
CA ALA A 205 18.00 8.21 17.92
C ALA A 205 18.51 7.26 19.01
N GLY A 206 18.50 5.94 18.75
CA GLY A 206 18.98 4.90 19.66
C GLY A 206 17.98 3.77 19.90
N ALA A 207 18.28 2.86 20.84
CA ALA A 207 17.48 1.65 21.08
C ALA A 207 16.03 1.91 21.57
N ASN A 208 15.70 3.12 22.00
CA ASN A 208 14.37 3.52 22.45
C ASN A 208 13.62 4.41 21.43
N SER A 209 14.13 4.58 20.20
CA SER A 209 13.48 5.41 19.17
C SER A 209 12.07 4.96 18.83
N ASP A 210 11.81 3.66 18.95
CA ASP A 210 10.51 3.05 18.63
C ASP A 210 9.38 3.59 19.51
N TRP A 211 9.67 3.95 20.77
CA TRP A 211 8.68 4.53 21.68
C TRP A 211 8.21 5.90 21.23
N LEU A 212 9.13 6.74 20.72
CA LEU A 212 8.78 8.05 20.21
C LEU A 212 7.91 7.94 18.96
N GLY A 213 8.20 6.95 18.09
CA GLY A 213 7.39 6.65 16.91
C GLY A 213 5.98 6.13 17.24
N MET A 214 5.79 5.49 18.39
CA MET A 214 4.47 5.01 18.85
C MET A 214 3.56 6.13 19.36
N ILE A 215 4.10 7.24 19.88
CA ILE A 215 3.31 8.36 20.43
C ILE A 215 2.26 8.91 19.44
N PRO A 216 2.60 9.30 18.19
CA PRO A 216 1.59 9.81 17.26
C PRO A 216 0.49 8.79 16.96
N PHE A 217 0.84 7.50 16.94
CA PHE A 217 -0.12 6.42 16.74
C PHE A 217 -1.08 6.29 17.93
N TRP A 218 -0.57 6.36 19.16
CA TRP A 218 -1.38 6.39 20.38
C TRP A 218 -2.27 7.63 20.46
N ILE A 219 -1.76 8.81 20.11
CA ILE A 219 -2.54 10.05 20.07
C ILE A 219 -3.69 9.90 19.07
N LEU A 220 -3.40 9.42 17.86
CA LEU A 220 -4.42 9.23 16.83
C LEU A 220 -5.49 8.22 17.29
N ALA A 221 -5.09 7.10 17.88
CA ALA A 221 -5.99 6.09 18.43
C ALA A 221 -6.89 6.67 19.53
N LEU A 222 -6.31 7.47 20.44
CA LEU A 222 -7.05 8.12 21.52
C LEU A 222 -8.03 9.17 20.99
N VAL A 223 -7.60 10.01 20.03
CA VAL A 223 -8.47 10.99 19.38
C VAL A 223 -9.65 10.31 18.68
N LEU A 224 -9.40 9.26 17.90
CA LEU A 224 -10.47 8.50 17.24
C LEU A 224 -11.41 7.84 18.25
N TYR A 225 -10.89 7.30 19.35
CA TYR A 225 -11.71 6.75 20.43
C TYR A 225 -12.59 7.83 21.09
N CYS A 226 -12.02 8.99 21.41
CA CYS A 226 -12.75 10.10 22.00
C CYS A 226 -13.81 10.68 21.05
N VAL A 227 -13.51 10.81 19.76
CA VAL A 227 -14.48 11.28 18.75
C VAL A 227 -15.55 10.23 18.50
N GLY A 228 -15.19 8.95 18.43
CA GLY A 228 -16.15 7.85 18.31
C GLY A 228 -17.11 7.74 19.50
N ARG A 229 -16.65 8.10 20.70
CA ARG A 229 -17.49 8.23 21.90
C ARG A 229 -18.26 9.55 21.99
N GLU A 230 -18.15 10.41 20.99
CA GLU A 230 -18.74 11.75 20.92
C GLU A 230 -18.25 12.71 22.03
N LEU A 231 -17.10 12.48 22.65
CA LEU A 231 -16.55 13.35 23.70
C LEU A 231 -16.03 14.70 23.15
N LEU A 232 -15.45 14.69 21.95
CA LEU A 232 -14.78 15.87 21.37
C LEU A 232 -15.59 16.54 20.24
N LEU A 233 -16.56 15.84 19.63
CA LEU A 233 -17.30 16.29 18.45
C LEU A 233 -18.78 15.84 18.48
N SER A 234 -19.46 15.91 19.64
CA SER A 234 -20.92 15.72 19.67
C SER A 234 -21.59 16.89 18.95
N GLY A 235 -22.20 16.63 17.78
CA GLY A 235 -23.04 17.61 17.11
C GLY A 235 -24.22 17.98 18.01
N LYS A 236 -24.60 19.26 18.06
CA LYS A 236 -25.77 19.72 18.82
C LYS A 236 -26.98 18.86 18.45
N ARG A 237 -27.59 18.21 19.45
CA ARG A 237 -28.91 17.59 19.31
C ARG A 237 -29.88 18.70 18.92
N THR A 238 -30.38 18.66 17.69
CA THR A 238 -31.64 19.31 17.35
C THR A 238 -32.73 18.43 17.96
N ASP A 239 -33.28 18.92 19.07
CA ASP A 239 -34.54 18.44 19.65
C ASP A 239 -35.70 18.59 18.64
#